data_AF-X0RYT7-F1
#
_entry.id   AF-X0RYT7-F1
#
_cell.length_a   1.000
_cell.length_b   1.000
_cell.length_c   1.000
_cell.angle_alpha   90.00
_cell.angle_beta   90.00
_cell.angle_gamma   90.00
#
_symmetry.space_group_name_H-M   'P 1'
#
loop_
_entity.id
_entity.type
_entity.pdbx_description
1 polymer ?
#
loop_
_entity_poly.entity_id
_entity_poly.type
_entity_poly.pdbx_seq_one_letter_code
_entity_poly.pdbx_strand_id
1 'polypeptide(L)'
;MPRKAVHELLEALPELLSRNRQIYLRLVGWGERSYVAMLKRKMVDLNLEGHVEFTGHVADLNKLLEYYRQADVFVFPSQGEGFPREGRIQA
;
A
#
# COMPACT_ATOMS: atom_id res chain seq x y z
N MET A 1 6.84 -5.94 -4.83
CA MET A 1 7.29 -4.67 -5.45
C MET A 1 7.64 -3.64 -4.38
N PRO A 2 8.86 -3.67 -3.83
CA PRO A 2 9.31 -2.72 -2.80
C PRO A 2 9.22 -1.24 -3.22
N ARG A 3 9.41 -0.93 -4.50
CA ARG A 3 9.38 0.44 -5.03
C ARG A 3 8.05 1.18 -4.84
N LYS A 4 6.94 0.47 -4.68
CA LYS A 4 5.64 1.06 -4.36
C LYS A 4 5.54 1.48 -2.89
N ALA A 5 6.53 1.17 -2.05
CA ALA A 5 6.71 1.63 -0.67
C ALA A 5 5.49 1.47 0.26
N VAL A 6 4.59 0.54 -0.07
CA VAL A 6 3.40 0.22 0.74
C VAL A 6 3.75 -0.24 2.16
N HIS A 7 4.98 -0.75 2.40
CA HIS A 7 5.44 -1.14 3.73
C HIS A 7 5.58 0.06 4.68
N GLU A 8 5.89 1.26 4.17
CA GLU A 8 6.00 2.48 4.97
C GLU A 8 4.65 2.88 5.58
N LEU A 9 3.54 2.59 4.88
CA LEU A 9 2.19 2.81 5.41
C LEU A 9 1.89 1.92 6.62
N LEU A 10 2.36 0.67 6.61
CA LEU A 10 2.24 -0.23 7.74
C LEU A 10 3.09 0.26 8.92
N GLU A 11 4.29 0.76 8.65
CA GLU A 11 5.21 1.26 9.67
C GLU A 11 4.72 2.56 10.33
N ALA A 12 4.02 3.41 9.59
CA ALA A 12 3.42 4.63 10.11
C ALA A 12 2.13 4.38 10.92
N LEU A 13 1.43 3.27 10.67
CA LEU A 13 0.10 3.02 11.25
C LEU A 13 0.08 3.00 12.79
N PRO A 14 1.02 2.34 13.50
CA PRO A 14 1.05 2.33 14.96
C PRO A 14 1.12 3.73 15.59
N GLU A 15 1.93 4.62 15.02
CA GLU A 15 2.06 6.01 15.50
C GLU A 15 0.77 6.81 15.28
N LEU A 16 0.06 6.55 14.17
CA LEU A 16 -1.21 7.21 13.91
C LEU A 16 -2.31 6.70 14.84
N LEU A 17 -2.36 5.39 15.09
CA LEU A 17 -3.31 4.75 16.01
C LEU A 17 -3.09 5.21 17.46
N SER A 18 -1.85 5.39 17.90
CA SER A 18 -1.52 5.86 19.25
C SER A 18 -1.99 7.29 19.53
N ARG A 19 -2.33 8.06 18.49
CA ARG A 19 -2.91 9.41 18.58
C ARG A 19 -4.45 9.40 18.67
N ASN A 20 -5.04 8.29 19.14
CA ASN A 20 -6.49 8.05 19.24
C ASN A 20 -7.24 8.26 17.91
N ARG A 21 -6.60 7.93 16.78
CA ARG A 21 -7.24 7.95 15.47
C ARG A 21 -7.72 6.54 15.14
N GLN A 22 -9.02 6.38 14.86
CA GLN A 22 -9.52 5.15 14.26
C GLN A 22 -9.17 5.17 12.79
N ILE A 23 -8.14 4.42 12.40
CA ILE A 23 -7.67 4.35 11.02
C ILE A 23 -7.77 2.91 10.54
N TYR A 24 -8.19 2.78 9.28
CA TYR A 24 -8.22 1.53 8.57
C TYR A 24 -7.47 1.69 7.24
N LEU A 25 -6.50 0.82 7.01
CA LEU A 25 -5.69 0.80 5.79
C LEU A 25 -6.19 -0.33 4.88
N ARG A 26 -6.80 0.04 3.75
CA ARG A 26 -7.16 -0.90 2.70
C ARG A 26 -6.10 -0.88 1.59
N LEU A 27 -5.39 -1.99 1.43
CA LEU A 27 -4.44 -2.22 0.36
C LEU A 27 -5.13 -2.85 -0.85
N VAL A 28 -5.45 -2.00 -1.83
CA VAL A 28 -6.13 -2.38 -3.07
C VAL A 28 -5.11 -2.73 -4.16
N GLY A 29 -5.17 -3.95 -4.69
CA GLY A 29 -4.34 -4.41 -5.80
C GLY A 29 -3.50 -5.64 -5.49
N TRP A 30 -2.55 -5.94 -6.38
CA TRP A 30 -1.71 -7.13 -6.30
C TRP A 30 -0.23 -6.79 -6.35
N GLY A 31 0.59 -7.75 -5.97
CA GLY A 31 2.03 -7.65 -6.06
C GLY A 31 2.70 -9.02 -5.99
N GLU A 32 4.01 -9.03 -6.14
CA GLU A 32 4.84 -10.22 -6.00
C GLU A 32 4.54 -10.96 -4.68
N ARG A 33 4.37 -12.30 -4.76
CA ARG A 33 3.94 -13.14 -3.64
C ARG A 33 4.84 -13.01 -2.42
N SER A 34 6.15 -12.99 -2.62
CA SER A 34 7.16 -12.80 -1.57
C SER A 34 6.96 -11.49 -0.80
N TYR A 35 6.71 -10.41 -1.53
CA TYR A 35 6.48 -9.08 -0.97
C TYR A 35 5.15 -9.00 -0.21
N VAL A 36 4.07 -9.55 -0.77
CA VAL A 36 2.77 -9.60 -0.08
C VAL A 36 2.87 -10.43 1.21
N ALA A 37 3.60 -11.56 1.18
CA ALA A 37 3.84 -12.35 2.38
C ALA A 37 4.63 -11.57 3.45
N MET A 38 5.65 -10.81 3.05
CA MET A 38 6.39 -9.91 3.95
C MET A 38 5.47 -8.85 4.57
N LEU A 39 4.60 -8.21 3.78
CA LEU A 39 3.64 -7.22 4.29
C LEU A 39 2.66 -7.83 5.29
N LYS A 40 2.14 -9.03 5.02
CA LYS A 40 1.25 -9.75 5.94
C LYS A 40 1.95 -10.11 7.25
N ARG A 41 3.21 -10.56 7.18
CA ARG A 41 4.02 -10.82 8.38
C ARG A 41 4.23 -9.54 9.18
N LYS A 42 4.60 -8.44 8.52
CA LYS A 42 4.78 -7.13 9.15
C LYS A 42 3.49 -6.61 9.82
N MET A 43 2.32 -6.83 9.19
CA MET A 43 1.03 -6.51 9.80
C MET A 43 0.84 -7.24 11.13
N VAL A 44 1.16 -8.54 11.19
CA VAL A 44 1.08 -9.34 12.42
C VAL A 44 2.12 -8.88 13.44
N ASP A 45 3.37 -8.68 13.02
CA ASP A 45 4.47 -8.22 13.90
C ASP A 45 4.17 -6.86 14.55
N LEU A 46 3.34 -6.02 13.89
CA LEU A 46 2.90 -4.71 14.36
C LEU A 46 1.51 -4.73 15.04
N ASN A 47 0.87 -5.89 15.20
CA ASN A 47 -0.49 -6.06 15.74
C ASN A 47 -1.57 -5.22 15.00
N LEU A 48 -1.54 -5.23 13.67
CA LEU A 48 -2.41 -4.43 12.79
C LEU A 48 -3.53 -5.22 12.11
N GLU A 49 -3.80 -6.47 12.52
CA GLU A 49 -4.73 -7.36 11.83
C GLU A 49 -6.18 -6.84 11.81
N GLY A 50 -6.57 -6.03 12.79
CA GLY A 50 -7.87 -5.34 12.83
C GLY A 50 -7.92 -4.03 12.04
N HIS A 51 -6.77 -3.54 11.56
CA HIS A 51 -6.61 -2.22 10.95
C HIS A 51 -6.17 -2.27 9.49
N VAL A 52 -5.86 -3.45 8.95
CA VAL A 52 -5.32 -3.60 7.59
C VAL A 52 -6.08 -4.67 6.83
N GLU A 53 -6.52 -4.34 5.61
CA GLU A 53 -7.12 -5.29 4.68
C GLU A 53 -6.34 -5.36 3.37
N PHE A 54 -6.08 -6.59 2.92
CA PHE A 54 -5.49 -6.86 1.61
C PHE A 54 -6.60 -7.36 0.68
N THR A 55 -7.06 -6.53 -0.26
CA THR A 55 -8.17 -6.92 -1.15
C THR A 55 -7.74 -7.89 -2.24
N GLY A 56 -6.44 -7.92 -2.56
CA GLY A 56 -5.92 -8.57 -3.76
C GLY A 56 -6.28 -7.81 -5.04
N HIS A 57 -6.11 -8.47 -6.19
CA HIS A 57 -6.48 -7.90 -7.49
C HIS A 57 -8.00 -7.67 -7.58
N VAL A 58 -8.39 -6.46 -7.98
CA VAL A 58 -9.80 -6.06 -8.15
C VAL A 58 -10.02 -5.75 -9.63
N ALA A 59 -10.62 -6.69 -10.35
CA ALA A 59 -10.89 -6.56 -11.78
C ALA A 59 -12.18 -5.76 -12.07
N ASP A 60 -13.13 -5.78 -11.15
CA ASP A 60 -14.40 -5.07 -11.28
C ASP A 60 -14.20 -3.56 -11.02
N LEU A 61 -14.45 -2.76 -12.05
CA LEU A 61 -14.32 -1.30 -11.99
C LEU A 61 -15.30 -0.68 -10.99
N ASN A 62 -16.53 -1.17 -10.88
CA ASN A 62 -17.50 -0.63 -9.93
C ASN A 62 -17.04 -0.86 -8.50
N LYS A 63 -16.52 -2.06 -8.21
CA LYS A 63 -15.94 -2.37 -6.90
C LYS A 63 -14.71 -1.51 -6.59
N LEU A 64 -13.87 -1.26 -7.59
CA LEU A 64 -12.74 -0.34 -7.44
C LEU A 64 -13.21 1.09 -7.13
N LEU A 65 -14.23 1.58 -7.84
CA LEU A 65 -14.84 2.89 -7.59
C LEU A 65 -15.47 2.98 -6.20
N GLU A 66 -16.09 1.90 -5.70
CA GLU A 66 -16.59 1.83 -4.33
C GLU A 66 -15.47 2.01 -3.30
N TYR A 67 -14.32 1.35 -3.49
CA TYR A 67 -13.18 1.55 -2.59
C TYR A 67 -12.67 2.99 -2.59
N TYR A 68 -12.61 3.63 -3.75
CA TYR A 68 -12.27 5.06 -3.82
C TYR A 68 -13.28 5.94 -3.10
N ARG A 69 -14.58 5.66 -3.25
CA ARG A 69 -15.66 6.46 -2.62
C ARG A 69 -15.75 6.25 -1.11
N GLN A 70 -15.35 5.08 -0.61
CA GLN A 70 -15.33 4.77 0.83
C GLN A 70 -14.09 5.31 1.54
N ALA A 71 -13.04 5.67 0.81
CA ALA A 71 -11.79 6.15 1.40
C ALA A 71 -11.88 7.64 1.73
N ASP A 72 -11.56 8.01 2.97
CA ASP A 72 -11.38 9.41 3.36
C ASP A 72 -10.11 10.01 2.74
N VAL A 73 -9.08 9.18 2.54
CA VAL A 73 -7.77 9.57 2.02
C VAL A 73 -7.25 8.51 1.06
N PHE A 74 -6.76 8.95 -0.10
CA PHE A 74 -5.98 8.14 -1.03
C PHE A 74 -4.49 8.41 -0.83
N VAL A 75 -3.67 7.35 -0.77
CA VAL A 75 -2.22 7.47 -0.56
C VAL A 75 -1.48 6.80 -1.72
N PHE A 76 -0.52 7.52 -2.29
CA PHE A 76 0.37 7.03 -3.34
C PHE A 76 1.84 7.12 -2.88
N PRO A 77 2.36 6.11 -2.14
CA PRO A 77 3.66 6.20 -1.49
C PRO A 77 4.86 5.87 -2.40
N SER A 78 4.68 5.79 -3.73
CA SER A 78 5.71 5.30 -4.65
C SER A 78 6.98 6.16 -4.61
N GLN A 79 8.14 5.56 -4.29
CA GLN A 79 9.45 6.23 -4.18
C GLN A 79 10.12 6.52 -5.54
N GLY A 80 9.35 6.53 -6.61
CA GLY A 80 9.84 6.75 -7.97
C GLY A 80 8.79 6.39 -9.02
N GLU A 81 8.52 7.33 -9.90
CA GLU A 81 7.85 7.08 -11.17
C GLU A 81 8.91 6.90 -12.25
N GLY A 82 8.64 6.02 -13.21
CA GLY A 82 9.55 5.79 -14.33
C GLY A 82 9.63 7.04 -15.20
N PHE A 83 10.57 7.93 -14.92
CA PHE A 83 11.16 8.73 -15.99
C PHE A 83 11.86 7.74 -16.93
N PRO A 84 11.59 7.77 -18.25
CA PRO A 84 12.38 7.00 -19.19
C PRO A 84 13.84 7.42 -19.00
N ARG A 85 14.73 6.45 -18.80
CA ARG A 85 16.16 6.72 -18.90
C ARG A 85 16.42 7.08 -20.36
N GLU A 86 16.35 8.35 -20.70
CA GLU A 86 16.86 8.85 -21.97
C GLU A 86 18.30 8.36 -22.12
N GLY A 87 18.57 7.74 -23.28
CA GLY A 87 19.82 7.07 -23.57
C GLY A 87 20.99 8.02 -23.38
N ARG A 88 21.89 7.68 -22.44
CA ARG A 88 23.22 8.25 -22.43
C ARG A 88 23.98 7.63 -23.61
N ILE A 89 24.07 8.35 -24.71
CA ILE A 89 25.14 8.14 -25.69
C ILE A 89 26.43 8.49 -24.93
N GLN A 90 27.26 7.48 -24.66
CA GLN A 90 28.62 7.72 -24.20
C GLN A 90 29.40 8.25 -25.42
N ALA A 91 29.91 9.48 -25.29
CA ALA A 91 30.90 10.06 -26.19
C ALA A 91 32.31 9.63 -25.75
#